data_AF-A0A397CYB6-F1
#
_entry.id   AF-A0A397CYB6-F1
#
_cell.length_a   1.000
_cell.length_b   1.000
_cell.length_c   1.000
_cell.angle_alpha   90.00
_cell.angle_beta   90.00
_cell.angle_gamma   90.00
#
_symmetry.space_group_name_H-M   'P 1'
#
loop_
_entity.id
_entity.type
_entity.pdbx_description
1 polymer ?
#
loop_
_entity_poly.entity_id
_entity_poly.type
_entity_poly.pdbx_seq_one_letter_code
_entity_poly.pdbx_strand_id
1 'polypeptide(L)'
;MKIFRSLLLVGATAAALDTYSAKILVDTNTFECELIDSVHVSQPHRSVEHPDSFIELTTKRKSHLNDLDLLRNSEEGAQEFVEIIGGSVDAVLGQRQAVPTTVIKKIVDSGPPKNRIDIVFMGDGYQASEEALFFKDIQRLTDEMFTGDTFTQYLPLFNVWAVHVPSVDSGIGVGGKPRNTAFQLYRDGTELRGVYPNKPQYARDVCKTVGEFACDFPSLIGNDAYYGGLGGEFVVATSSV
;
A
#
# COMPACT_ATOMS: atom_id res chain seq x y z
N MET A 1 22.23 -29.59 56.96
CA MET A 1 21.11 -28.88 56.31
C MET A 1 21.46 -27.40 56.21
N LYS A 2 21.19 -26.81 55.03
CA LYS A 2 21.37 -25.39 54.61
C LYS A 2 22.76 -25.00 54.10
N ILE A 3 22.94 -25.26 52.81
CA ILE A 3 23.90 -24.64 51.90
C ILE A 3 23.35 -23.25 51.55
N PHE A 4 24.11 -22.18 51.79
CA PHE A 4 23.84 -20.85 51.22
C PHE A 4 24.94 -20.52 50.23
N ARG A 5 24.65 -20.69 48.94
CA ARG A 5 25.44 -20.13 47.84
C ARG A 5 25.21 -18.62 47.84
N SER A 6 26.24 -17.85 48.19
CA SER A 6 26.28 -16.43 47.88
C SER A 6 26.53 -16.28 46.38
N LEU A 7 25.50 -15.86 45.65
CA LEU A 7 25.61 -15.40 44.29
C LEU A 7 26.07 -13.94 44.34
N LEU A 8 27.32 -13.66 43.97
CA LEU A 8 27.73 -12.29 43.68
C LEU A 8 26.90 -11.82 42.48
N LEU A 9 26.06 -10.81 42.69
CA LEU A 9 25.50 -10.01 41.61
C LEU A 9 26.67 -9.32 40.90
N VAL A 10 26.95 -9.74 39.67
CA VAL A 10 27.65 -8.88 38.71
C VAL A 10 26.65 -7.78 38.39
N GLY A 11 26.89 -6.59 38.93
CA GLY A 11 26.18 -5.39 38.51
C GLY A 11 26.47 -5.16 37.03
N ALA A 12 25.52 -5.51 36.17
CA ALA A 12 25.52 -5.04 34.79
C ALA A 12 25.27 -3.52 34.89
N THR A 13 26.34 -2.74 34.79
CA THR A 13 26.22 -1.35 34.39
C THR A 13 25.59 -1.38 33.00
N ALA A 14 24.30 -1.03 32.91
CA ALA A 14 23.66 -0.80 31.63
C ALA A 14 24.46 0.31 30.95
N ALA A 15 25.27 -0.06 29.95
CA ALA A 15 25.85 0.93 29.06
C ALA A 15 24.68 1.71 28.47
N ALA A 16 24.70 3.04 28.61
CA ALA A 16 23.74 3.88 27.93
C ALA A 16 23.91 3.60 26.43
N LEU A 17 22.95 2.91 25.84
CA LEU A 17 22.91 2.74 24.39
C LEU A 17 22.64 4.11 23.79
N ASP A 18 23.44 4.49 22.80
CA ASP A 18 23.12 5.62 21.95
C ASP A 18 21.82 5.30 21.23
N THR A 19 20.84 6.19 21.33
CA THR A 19 19.61 6.10 20.55
C THR A 19 19.71 6.98 19.33
N TYR A 20 19.02 6.59 18.29
CA TYR A 20 18.92 7.31 17.04
C TYR A 20 17.48 7.73 16.84
N SER A 21 17.24 8.93 16.33
CA SER A 21 15.90 9.42 15.97
C SER A 21 15.85 9.82 14.50
N ALA A 22 14.71 9.60 13.87
CA ALA A 22 14.33 10.23 12.61
C ALA A 22 12.88 10.70 12.70
N LYS A 23 12.57 11.76 11.95
CA LYS A 23 11.22 12.32 11.92
C LYS A 23 10.70 12.37 10.49
N ILE A 24 9.51 11.86 10.29
CA ILE A 24 8.81 11.89 9.01
C ILE A 24 7.44 12.51 9.17
N LEU A 25 6.92 13.05 8.08
CA LEU A 25 5.52 13.45 7.93
C LEU A 25 4.85 12.42 7.04
N VAL A 26 3.77 11.81 7.52
CA VAL A 26 3.01 10.78 6.81
C VAL A 26 1.63 11.32 6.51
N ASP A 27 1.20 11.22 5.26
CA ASP A 27 -0.19 11.43 4.88
C ASP A 27 -0.97 10.13 5.10
N THR A 28 -1.95 10.14 6.00
CA THR A 28 -2.71 8.95 6.40
C THR A 28 -3.72 8.50 5.33
N ASN A 29 -3.99 9.33 4.33
CA ASN A 29 -4.91 9.00 3.24
C ASN A 29 -4.19 8.39 2.04
N THR A 30 -2.99 8.90 1.73
CA THR A 30 -2.18 8.51 0.56
C THR A 30 -0.98 7.63 0.89
N PHE A 31 -0.59 7.55 2.16
CA PHE A 31 0.62 6.88 2.65
C PHE A 31 1.94 7.47 2.12
N GLU A 32 1.89 8.65 1.49
CA GLU A 32 3.07 9.41 1.11
C GLU A 32 3.82 9.89 2.36
N CYS A 33 5.15 9.81 2.31
CA CYS A 33 6.02 10.14 3.43
C CYS A 33 7.06 11.18 3.02
N GLU A 34 7.21 12.22 3.84
CA GLU A 34 8.24 13.25 3.68
C GLU A 34 9.23 13.19 4.85
N LEU A 35 10.53 13.21 4.54
CA LEU A 35 11.57 13.26 5.57
C LEU A 35 11.65 14.68 6.15
N ILE A 36 11.35 14.81 7.44
CA ILE A 36 11.43 16.08 8.17
C ILE A 36 12.77 16.21 8.87
N ASP A 37 13.24 15.13 9.48
CA ASP A 37 14.54 15.07 10.13
C ASP A 37 15.23 13.75 9.84
N SER A 38 16.43 13.83 9.28
CA SER A 38 17.25 12.67 8.96
C SER A 38 17.73 11.96 10.22
N VAL A 39 18.11 10.68 10.08
CA VAL A 39 18.61 9.88 11.21
C VAL A 39 19.79 10.60 11.88
N HIS A 40 19.64 10.89 13.16
CA HIS A 40 20.66 11.52 13.99
C HIS A 40 20.68 10.90 15.39
N VAL A 41 21.77 11.10 16.12
CA VAL A 41 21.88 10.64 17.52
C VAL A 41 20.95 11.48 18.39
N SER A 42 20.09 10.82 19.16
CA SER A 42 19.07 11.42 20.02
C SER A 42 19.33 11.14 21.49
N GLN A 43 18.52 11.73 22.37
CA GLN A 43 18.59 11.44 23.80
C GLN A 43 18.12 10.00 24.09
N PRO A 44 18.81 9.26 24.98
CA PRO A 44 18.44 7.90 25.33
C PRO A 44 16.98 7.80 25.77
N HIS A 45 16.22 6.96 25.09
CA HIS A 45 14.82 6.71 25.40
C HIS A 45 14.68 5.40 26.20
N ARG A 46 14.03 5.45 27.37
CA ARG A 46 13.95 4.32 28.31
C ARG A 46 13.34 3.05 27.70
N SER A 47 12.40 3.21 26.77
CA SER A 47 11.73 2.09 26.09
C SER A 47 12.57 1.41 25.01
N VAL A 48 13.77 1.93 24.70
CA VAL A 48 14.72 1.34 23.76
C VAL A 48 15.73 0.54 24.57
N GLU A 49 15.46 -0.76 24.75
CA GLU A 49 16.23 -1.63 25.64
C GLU A 49 17.36 -2.39 24.90
N HIS A 50 17.27 -2.48 23.58
CA HIS A 50 18.19 -3.24 22.72
C HIS A 50 18.56 -2.48 21.43
N PRO A 51 19.72 -2.76 20.80
CA PRO A 51 20.12 -2.14 19.53
C PRO A 51 19.09 -2.29 18.42
N ASP A 52 18.33 -3.39 18.42
CA ASP A 52 17.29 -3.69 17.43
C ASP A 52 15.90 -3.18 17.86
N SER A 53 15.76 -2.67 19.08
CA SER A 53 14.49 -2.13 19.56
C SER A 53 14.26 -0.72 19.03
N PHE A 54 13.00 -0.40 18.74
CA PHE A 54 12.56 0.93 18.36
C PHE A 54 11.18 1.23 18.94
N ILE A 55 10.82 2.50 18.95
CA ILE A 55 9.49 2.99 19.24
C ILE A 55 9.06 4.02 18.20
N GLU A 56 7.75 4.16 18.02
CA GLU A 56 7.15 5.19 17.18
C GLU A 56 6.30 6.13 18.04
N LEU A 57 6.53 7.42 17.88
CA LEU A 57 5.76 8.47 18.52
C LEU A 57 5.01 9.24 17.44
N THR A 58 3.69 9.04 17.39
CA THR A 58 2.82 9.67 16.41
C THR A 58 2.14 10.90 16.98
N THR A 59 2.24 12.03 16.28
CA THR A 59 1.58 13.29 16.64
C THR A 59 0.86 13.87 15.43
N LYS A 60 -0.45 14.10 15.54
CA LYS A 60 -1.22 14.78 14.50
C LYS A 60 -0.64 16.16 14.19
N ARG A 61 -0.49 16.47 12.90
CA ARG A 61 -0.11 17.80 12.45
C ARG A 61 -1.26 18.77 12.77
N LYS A 62 -0.95 19.81 13.55
CA LYS A 62 -1.89 20.87 13.93
C LYS A 62 -1.73 22.15 13.11
N SER A 63 -0.62 22.28 12.39
CA SER A 63 -0.38 23.41 11.49
C SER A 63 -1.25 23.27 10.25
N HIS A 64 -1.67 24.40 9.68
CA HIS A 64 -2.28 24.45 8.36
C HIS A 64 -1.39 23.82 7.28
N LEU A 65 -2.03 23.40 6.19
CA LEU A 65 -1.38 22.92 4.98
C LEU A 65 -0.50 24.04 4.38
N ASN A 66 0.68 23.67 3.91
CA ASN A 66 1.57 24.55 3.15
C ASN A 66 1.28 24.44 1.64
N ASP A 67 1.92 25.29 0.83
CA ASP A 67 1.70 25.29 -0.62
C ASP A 67 2.01 23.95 -1.30
N LEU A 68 2.99 23.19 -0.79
CA LEU A 68 3.33 21.85 -1.29
C LEU A 68 2.26 20.81 -0.94
N ASP A 69 1.68 20.89 0.27
CA ASP A 69 0.58 20.03 0.70
C ASP A 69 -0.68 20.29 -0.17
N LEU A 70 -0.95 21.55 -0.47
CA LEU A 70 -2.06 21.96 -1.35
C LEU A 70 -1.85 21.48 -2.79
N LEU A 71 -0.62 21.57 -3.31
CA LEU A 71 -0.28 21.04 -4.63
C LEU A 71 -0.40 19.50 -4.72
N ARG A 72 -0.27 18.81 -3.58
CA ARG A 72 -0.43 17.35 -3.46
C ARG A 72 -1.86 16.92 -3.14
N ASN A 73 -2.82 17.84 -3.08
CA ASN A 73 -4.21 17.59 -2.69
C ASN A 73 -4.34 16.91 -1.31
N SER A 74 -3.42 17.16 -0.38
CA SER A 74 -3.53 16.63 0.99
C SER A 74 -4.69 17.29 1.72
N GLU A 75 -5.37 16.52 2.57
CA GLU A 75 -6.48 17.00 3.39
C GLU A 75 -6.01 17.53 4.76
N GLU A 76 -6.68 18.56 5.25
CA GLU A 76 -6.33 19.17 6.54
C GLU A 76 -6.65 18.19 7.69
N GLY A 77 -5.64 17.88 8.50
CA GLY A 77 -5.76 16.90 9.59
C GLY A 77 -5.56 15.44 9.19
N ALA A 78 -5.27 15.16 7.91
CA ALA A 78 -4.90 13.84 7.41
C ALA A 78 -3.38 13.57 7.42
N GLN A 79 -2.60 14.41 8.10
CA GLN A 79 -1.15 14.26 8.18
C GLN A 79 -0.68 14.12 9.63
N GLU A 80 0.27 13.22 9.84
CA GLU A 80 0.83 12.90 11.14
C GLU A 80 2.36 12.93 11.10
N PHE A 81 2.96 13.53 12.13
CA PHE A 81 4.39 13.38 12.36
C PHE A 81 4.63 12.06 13.05
N VAL A 82 5.51 11.24 12.49
CA VAL A 82 5.99 10.01 13.12
C VAL A 82 7.46 10.23 13.45
N GLU A 83 7.78 10.17 14.74
CA GLU A 83 9.17 10.14 15.22
C GLU A 83 9.53 8.72 15.60
N ILE A 84 10.57 8.19 14.95
CA ILE A 84 11.06 6.82 15.14
C ILE A 84 12.33 6.90 15.96
N ILE A 85 12.33 6.28 17.13
CA ILE A 85 13.50 6.26 18.03
C ILE A 85 13.97 4.81 18.17
N GLY A 86 15.21 4.52 17.78
CA GLY A 86 15.77 3.17 17.76
C GLY A 86 17.13 3.05 18.44
N GLY A 87 17.50 1.83 18.84
CA GLY A 87 18.78 1.51 19.48
C GLY A 87 19.96 1.42 18.51
N SER A 88 19.70 1.55 17.21
CA SER A 88 20.69 1.58 16.14
C SER A 88 20.14 2.34 14.94
N VAL A 89 21.03 2.78 14.04
CA VAL A 89 20.64 3.34 12.75
C VAL A 89 19.79 2.35 11.96
N ASP A 90 20.12 1.05 12.02
CA ASP A 90 19.37 0.00 11.33
C ASP A 90 18.00 -0.26 11.96
N ALA A 91 17.81 -0.06 13.27
CA ALA A 91 16.48 -0.14 13.89
C ALA A 91 15.57 1.04 13.47
N VAL A 92 16.15 2.23 13.27
CA VAL A 92 15.42 3.41 12.77
C VAL A 92 15.15 3.30 11.27
N LEU A 93 16.14 2.88 10.48
CA LEU A 93 16.02 2.72 9.03
C LEU A 93 15.30 1.43 8.64
N GLY A 94 15.28 0.42 9.51
CA GLY A 94 14.57 -0.85 9.35
C GLY A 94 13.05 -0.73 9.47
N GLN A 95 12.55 0.43 9.94
CA GLN A 95 11.16 0.87 9.74
C GLN A 95 10.87 1.29 8.30
N ARG A 96 11.87 1.33 7.42
CA ARG A 96 11.64 0.92 6.02
C ARG A 96 11.45 -0.61 5.97
N GLN A 97 10.53 -1.17 6.76
CA GLN A 97 9.69 -2.19 6.16
C GLN A 97 9.06 -1.44 5.00
N ALA A 98 9.46 -1.81 3.78
CA ALA A 98 9.05 -1.16 2.55
C ALA A 98 7.63 -0.65 2.73
N VAL A 99 7.42 0.67 2.68
CA VAL A 99 6.09 1.20 2.33
C VAL A 99 5.70 0.33 1.17
N PRO A 100 4.69 -0.54 1.31
CA PRO A 100 4.49 -1.58 0.32
C PRO A 100 4.38 -0.90 -1.04
N THR A 101 5.45 -1.00 -1.82
CA THR A 101 5.61 -0.08 -2.94
C THR A 101 4.68 -0.57 -4.02
N THR A 102 3.89 0.32 -4.59
CA THR A 102 3.10 -0.01 -5.76
C THR A 102 3.98 -0.68 -6.80
N VAL A 103 3.66 -1.91 -7.18
CA VAL A 103 4.40 -2.67 -8.19
C VAL A 103 3.61 -2.67 -9.48
N ILE A 104 4.21 -2.14 -10.54
CA ILE A 104 3.61 -2.12 -11.89
C ILE A 104 4.33 -3.17 -12.73
N LYS A 105 3.58 -4.09 -13.33
CA LYS A 105 4.08 -5.05 -14.31
C LYS A 105 3.23 -4.97 -15.57
N LYS A 106 3.89 -5.00 -16.72
CA LYS A 106 3.20 -5.17 -18.00
C LYS A 106 3.05 -6.68 -18.26
N ILE A 107 1.81 -7.14 -18.35
CA ILE A 107 1.44 -8.55 -18.59
C ILE A 107 1.48 -8.85 -20.09
N VAL A 108 1.00 -7.91 -20.91
CA VAL A 108 1.03 -7.98 -22.38
C VAL A 108 1.68 -6.72 -22.91
N ASP A 109 2.75 -6.88 -23.68
CA ASP A 109 3.42 -5.79 -24.39
C ASP A 109 3.31 -5.97 -25.91
N SER A 110 2.40 -5.21 -26.52
CA SER A 110 2.20 -5.24 -27.97
C SER A 110 2.77 -4.00 -28.66
N GLY A 111 3.32 -3.04 -27.91
CA GLY A 111 3.93 -1.83 -28.46
C GLY A 111 3.71 -0.55 -27.63
N PRO A 112 4.04 0.62 -28.20
CA PRO A 112 3.95 1.90 -27.47
C PRO A 112 2.49 2.29 -27.17
N PRO A 113 2.17 2.79 -25.97
CA PRO A 113 0.80 3.15 -25.56
C PRO A 113 0.08 4.12 -26.50
N LYS A 114 0.81 5.05 -27.15
CA LYS A 114 0.26 5.99 -28.14
C LYS A 114 -0.51 5.33 -29.30
N ASN A 115 -0.23 4.06 -29.59
CA ASN A 115 -0.81 3.30 -30.71
C ASN A 115 -1.42 1.96 -30.26
N ARG A 116 -1.68 1.78 -28.96
CA ARG A 116 -2.31 0.58 -28.40
C ARG A 116 -3.49 0.99 -27.53
N ILE A 117 -4.31 0.00 -27.18
CA ILE A 117 -5.34 0.12 -26.17
C ILE A 117 -4.74 -0.41 -24.88
N ASP A 118 -4.63 0.45 -23.87
CA ASP A 118 -3.98 0.11 -22.61
C ASP A 118 -5.04 -0.20 -21.52
N ILE A 119 -5.13 -1.49 -21.16
CA ILE A 119 -5.97 -1.97 -20.06
C ILE A 119 -5.11 -2.00 -18.80
N VAL A 120 -5.59 -1.36 -17.73
CA VAL A 120 -4.86 -1.27 -16.46
C VAL A 120 -5.67 -1.94 -15.36
N PHE A 121 -5.24 -3.13 -14.95
CA PHE A 121 -5.79 -3.83 -13.79
C PHE A 121 -5.09 -3.36 -12.51
N MET A 122 -5.84 -2.77 -11.59
CA MET A 122 -5.36 -2.29 -10.30
C MET A 122 -6.02 -3.09 -9.18
N GLY A 123 -5.21 -3.72 -8.32
CA GLY A 123 -5.71 -4.60 -7.26
C GLY A 123 -6.20 -3.84 -6.02
N ASP A 124 -7.34 -4.23 -5.47
CA ASP A 124 -7.82 -3.81 -4.14
C ASP A 124 -7.97 -5.00 -3.20
N GLY A 125 -7.62 -4.83 -1.92
CA GLY A 125 -7.73 -5.90 -0.93
C GLY A 125 -6.66 -6.99 -1.08
N TYR A 126 -5.60 -6.74 -1.86
CA TYR A 126 -4.39 -7.58 -1.89
C TYR A 126 -3.33 -6.96 -1.00
N GLN A 127 -2.93 -7.66 0.05
CA GLN A 127 -1.83 -7.26 0.92
C GLN A 127 -0.48 -7.34 0.21
N ALA A 128 0.54 -6.74 0.81
CA ALA A 128 1.93 -6.84 0.34
C ALA A 128 2.39 -8.31 0.19
N SER A 129 2.01 -9.17 1.15
CA SER A 129 2.27 -10.61 1.12
C SER A 129 1.48 -11.37 0.05
N GLU A 130 0.45 -10.75 -0.54
CA GLU A 130 -0.40 -11.32 -1.57
C GLU A 130 -0.02 -10.82 -2.99
N GLU A 131 1.12 -10.14 -3.17
CA GLU A 131 1.59 -9.64 -4.48
C GLU A 131 1.59 -10.76 -5.54
N ALA A 132 2.16 -11.91 -5.21
CA ALA A 132 2.25 -13.03 -6.15
C ALA A 132 0.86 -13.59 -6.52
N LEU A 133 -0.10 -13.55 -5.59
CA LEU A 133 -1.48 -13.93 -5.84
C LEU A 133 -2.13 -12.94 -6.81
N PHE A 134 -1.99 -11.63 -6.57
CA PHE A 134 -2.53 -10.59 -7.45
C PHE A 134 -2.06 -10.78 -8.90
N PHE A 135 -0.75 -10.90 -9.14
CA PHE A 135 -0.25 -11.06 -10.51
C PHE A 135 -0.69 -12.37 -11.16
N LYS A 136 -0.87 -13.44 -10.37
CA LYS A 136 -1.45 -14.68 -10.87
C LYS A 136 -2.91 -14.50 -11.31
N ASP A 137 -3.70 -13.77 -10.52
CA ASP A 137 -5.10 -13.47 -10.87
C ASP A 137 -5.20 -12.60 -12.12
N ILE A 138 -4.35 -11.57 -12.25
CA ILE A 138 -4.35 -10.73 -13.46
C ILE A 138 -3.90 -11.51 -14.69
N GLN A 139 -2.88 -12.39 -14.58
CA GLN A 139 -2.48 -13.26 -15.69
C GLN A 139 -3.66 -14.13 -16.14
N ARG A 140 -4.35 -14.78 -15.18
CA ARG A 140 -5.52 -15.61 -15.48
C ARG A 140 -6.64 -14.82 -16.16
N LEU A 141 -7.03 -13.66 -15.63
CA LEU A 141 -8.07 -12.82 -16.23
C LEU A 141 -7.67 -12.37 -17.65
N THR A 142 -6.39 -12.07 -17.86
CA THR A 142 -5.84 -11.72 -19.17
C THR A 142 -5.94 -12.88 -20.15
N ASP A 143 -5.55 -14.08 -19.71
CA ASP A 143 -5.62 -15.29 -20.52
C ASP A 143 -7.08 -15.61 -20.87
N GLU A 144 -8.00 -15.53 -19.92
CA GLU A 144 -9.44 -15.76 -20.14
C GLU A 144 -10.02 -14.77 -21.16
N MET A 145 -9.59 -13.50 -21.12
CA MET A 145 -10.02 -12.47 -22.06
C MET A 145 -9.54 -12.74 -23.49
N PHE A 146 -8.33 -13.28 -23.67
CA PHE A 146 -7.68 -13.42 -24.98
C PHE A 146 -7.54 -14.84 -25.51
N THR A 147 -7.97 -15.88 -24.79
CA THR A 147 -7.88 -17.28 -25.26
C THR A 147 -8.98 -17.62 -26.27
N GLY A 148 -10.13 -16.93 -26.23
CA GLY A 148 -11.26 -17.17 -27.15
C GLY A 148 -11.13 -16.43 -28.49
N ASP A 149 -11.83 -16.93 -29.53
CA ASP A 149 -11.76 -16.39 -30.90
C ASP A 149 -12.20 -14.91 -31.04
N THR A 150 -12.95 -14.40 -30.06
CA THR A 150 -13.48 -13.02 -30.08
C THR A 150 -12.36 -11.97 -30.00
N PHE A 151 -11.42 -12.13 -29.06
CA PHE A 151 -10.38 -11.11 -28.82
C PHE A 151 -8.98 -11.57 -29.23
N THR A 152 -8.73 -12.88 -29.41
CA THR A 152 -7.39 -13.40 -29.77
C THR A 152 -6.77 -12.65 -30.94
N GLN A 153 -7.52 -12.47 -32.03
CA GLN A 153 -7.02 -11.82 -33.26
C GLN A 153 -6.65 -10.34 -33.07
N TYR A 154 -7.17 -9.71 -32.01
CA TYR A 154 -6.94 -8.31 -31.70
C TYR A 154 -5.89 -8.10 -30.61
N LEU A 155 -5.38 -9.18 -29.98
CA LEU A 155 -4.33 -9.09 -28.94
C LEU A 155 -3.16 -8.16 -29.32
N PRO A 156 -2.66 -8.11 -30.57
CA PRO A 156 -1.59 -7.18 -30.97
C PRO A 156 -1.95 -5.69 -30.86
N LEU A 157 -3.21 -5.34 -30.63
CA LEU A 157 -3.69 -3.97 -30.43
C LEU A 157 -3.72 -3.57 -28.95
N PHE A 158 -3.55 -4.51 -28.02
CA PHE A 158 -3.68 -4.26 -26.58
C PHE A 158 -2.33 -4.31 -25.86
N ASN A 159 -2.19 -3.43 -24.88
CA ASN A 159 -1.29 -3.61 -23.76
C ASN A 159 -2.11 -3.94 -22.51
N VAL A 160 -1.56 -4.79 -21.64
CA VAL A 160 -2.18 -5.11 -20.35
C VAL A 160 -1.20 -4.82 -19.25
N TRP A 161 -1.62 -4.01 -18.29
CA TRP A 161 -0.85 -3.62 -17.12
C TRP A 161 -1.52 -4.17 -15.85
N ALA A 162 -0.69 -4.61 -14.92
CA ALA A 162 -1.07 -5.03 -13.59
C ALA A 162 -0.39 -4.10 -12.58
N VAL A 163 -1.18 -3.42 -11.77
CA VAL A 163 -0.74 -2.47 -10.75
C VAL A 163 -1.15 -3.02 -9.39
N HIS A 164 -0.18 -3.57 -8.67
CA HIS A 164 -0.39 -4.00 -7.30
C HIS A 164 -0.24 -2.80 -6.38
N VAL A 165 -1.35 -2.29 -5.85
CA VAL A 165 -1.35 -1.29 -4.77
C VAL A 165 -1.62 -2.05 -3.47
N PRO A 166 -0.62 -2.21 -2.59
CA PRO A 166 -0.82 -3.07 -1.43
C PRO A 166 -1.85 -2.46 -0.47
N SER A 167 -2.80 -3.30 -0.06
CA SER A 167 -3.83 -2.97 0.92
C SER A 167 -3.41 -3.39 2.33
N VAL A 168 -3.96 -2.71 3.35
CA VAL A 168 -3.74 -3.11 4.76
C VAL A 168 -4.56 -4.37 5.06
N ASP A 169 -5.85 -4.33 4.74
CA ASP A 169 -6.74 -5.48 4.89
C ASP A 169 -6.75 -6.35 3.62
N SER A 170 -6.85 -7.67 3.80
CA SER A 170 -7.22 -8.58 2.72
C SER A 170 -8.74 -8.62 2.56
N GLY A 171 -9.23 -8.73 1.32
CA GLY A 171 -10.66 -8.73 1.02
C GLY A 171 -11.26 -7.35 0.72
N ILE A 172 -12.56 -7.31 0.38
CA ILE A 172 -13.31 -6.06 0.20
C ILE A 172 -14.40 -5.86 1.27
N GLY A 173 -14.96 -4.65 1.36
CA GLY A 173 -16.02 -4.30 2.29
C GLY A 173 -17.39 -4.89 1.94
N VAL A 174 -18.29 -4.96 2.93
CA VAL A 174 -19.69 -5.41 2.78
C VAL A 174 -20.64 -4.59 3.65
N GLY A 175 -21.91 -4.52 3.25
CA GLY A 175 -22.95 -3.78 3.98
C GLY A 175 -22.71 -2.27 4.01
N GLY A 176 -22.21 -1.71 2.89
CA GLY A 176 -21.92 -0.28 2.75
C GLY A 176 -20.68 0.18 3.51
N LYS A 177 -19.86 -0.76 4.01
CA LYS A 177 -18.69 -0.45 4.85
C LYS A 177 -17.41 -0.95 4.18
N PRO A 178 -16.62 -0.06 3.57
CA PRO A 178 -15.30 -0.41 3.06
C PRO A 178 -14.36 -0.92 4.16
N ARG A 179 -13.43 -1.79 3.78
CA ARG A 179 -12.27 -2.18 4.60
C ARG A 179 -11.14 -1.16 4.44
N ASN A 180 -10.06 -1.31 5.21
CA ASN A 180 -8.86 -0.50 5.01
C ASN A 180 -8.03 -1.04 3.83
N THR A 181 -8.51 -0.78 2.62
CA THR A 181 -7.89 -1.21 1.37
C THR A 181 -7.53 0.00 0.50
N ALA A 182 -6.69 -0.22 -0.51
CA ALA A 182 -6.14 0.83 -1.37
C ALA A 182 -7.22 1.72 -1.99
N PHE A 183 -8.24 1.11 -2.58
CA PHE A 183 -9.35 1.77 -3.28
C PHE A 183 -10.67 1.70 -2.52
N GLN A 184 -10.69 1.01 -1.38
CA GLN A 184 -11.84 0.87 -0.50
C GLN A 184 -13.05 0.32 -1.26
N LEU A 185 -12.86 -0.76 -2.02
CA LEU A 185 -13.95 -1.46 -2.68
C LEU A 185 -14.91 -2.04 -1.63
N TYR A 186 -16.21 -1.97 -1.91
CA TYR A 186 -17.23 -2.51 -1.02
C TYR A 186 -18.50 -2.92 -1.75
N ARG A 187 -19.28 -3.80 -1.10
CA ARG A 187 -20.64 -4.16 -1.50
C ARG A 187 -21.64 -3.43 -0.61
N ASP A 188 -22.63 -2.79 -1.20
CA ASP A 188 -23.60 -1.98 -0.46
C ASP A 188 -24.73 -2.83 0.16
N GLY A 189 -25.36 -3.69 -0.66
CA GLY A 189 -26.58 -4.42 -0.32
C GLY A 189 -26.43 -5.92 -0.08
N THR A 190 -27.57 -6.58 0.13
CA THR A 190 -27.68 -8.03 0.38
C THR A 190 -27.53 -8.86 -0.89
N GLU A 191 -27.73 -8.26 -2.07
CA GLU A 191 -27.58 -8.90 -3.37
C GLU A 191 -26.12 -9.22 -3.67
N LEU A 192 -25.18 -8.53 -3.00
CA LEU A 192 -23.74 -8.73 -3.07
C LEU A 192 -23.17 -8.80 -4.50
N ARG A 193 -23.82 -8.26 -5.55
CA ARG A 193 -23.29 -8.30 -6.94
C ARG A 193 -22.62 -7.01 -7.38
N GLY A 194 -23.05 -5.87 -6.86
CA GLY A 194 -22.41 -4.58 -7.12
C GLY A 194 -21.19 -4.38 -6.22
N VAL A 195 -20.05 -4.02 -6.82
CA VAL A 195 -18.83 -3.65 -6.11
C VAL A 195 -18.51 -2.20 -6.47
N TYR A 196 -18.41 -1.36 -5.46
CA TYR A 196 -18.29 0.09 -5.59
C TYR A 196 -16.94 0.55 -5.04
N PRO A 197 -16.23 1.46 -5.74
CA PRO A 197 -15.06 2.12 -5.17
C PRO A 197 -15.46 3.29 -4.28
N ASN A 198 -14.83 3.40 -3.10
CA ASN A 198 -14.97 4.57 -2.24
C ASN A 198 -13.88 5.64 -2.48
N LYS A 199 -12.79 5.29 -3.19
CA LYS A 199 -11.70 6.22 -3.58
C LYS A 199 -11.50 6.32 -5.11
N PRO A 200 -12.51 6.73 -5.90
CA PRO A 200 -12.41 6.75 -7.37
C PRO A 200 -11.34 7.73 -7.90
N GLN A 201 -11.16 8.90 -7.27
CA GLN A 201 -10.14 9.86 -7.71
C GLN A 201 -8.72 9.29 -7.54
N TYR A 202 -8.45 8.65 -6.40
CA TYR A 202 -7.18 7.97 -6.14
C TYR A 202 -6.92 6.84 -7.15
N ALA A 203 -7.93 6.02 -7.46
CA ALA A 203 -7.84 4.99 -8.50
C ALA A 203 -7.46 5.56 -9.87
N ARG A 204 -8.04 6.71 -10.24
CA ARG A 204 -7.72 7.40 -11.49
C ARG A 204 -6.28 7.91 -11.51
N ASP A 205 -5.79 8.42 -10.39
CA ASP A 205 -4.43 8.94 -10.29
C ASP A 205 -3.39 7.80 -10.28
N VAL A 206 -3.68 6.69 -9.60
CA VAL A 206 -2.85 5.46 -9.70
C VAL A 206 -2.77 4.98 -11.15
N CYS A 207 -3.88 4.93 -11.88
CA CYS A 207 -3.85 4.47 -13.26
C CYS A 207 -2.96 5.33 -14.17
N LYS A 208 -2.93 6.65 -13.96
CA LYS A 208 -2.04 7.57 -14.70
C LYS A 208 -0.55 7.32 -14.43
N THR A 209 -0.19 6.72 -13.28
CA THR A 209 1.22 6.43 -12.94
C THR A 209 1.84 5.38 -13.87
N VAL A 210 1.03 4.58 -14.57
CA VAL A 210 1.50 3.56 -15.52
C VAL A 210 2.27 4.19 -16.68
N GLY A 211 1.87 5.39 -17.12
CA GLY A 211 2.56 6.12 -18.17
C GLY A 211 1.66 7.06 -18.95
N GLU A 212 2.29 7.96 -19.70
CA GLU A 212 1.60 8.83 -20.64
C GLU A 212 0.89 7.98 -21.72
N PHE A 213 -0.41 8.21 -21.91
CA PHE A 213 -1.28 7.44 -22.82
C PHE A 213 -1.49 5.95 -22.47
N ALA A 214 -1.15 5.51 -21.26
CA ALA A 214 -1.18 4.09 -20.88
C ALA A 214 -2.33 3.71 -19.93
N CYS A 215 -3.43 4.47 -19.93
CA CYS A 215 -4.57 4.30 -19.02
C CYS A 215 -5.90 4.54 -19.76
N ASP A 216 -6.19 3.74 -20.78
CA ASP A 216 -7.45 3.86 -21.54
C ASP A 216 -8.61 3.19 -20.79
N PHE A 217 -8.36 1.99 -20.24
CA PHE A 217 -9.35 1.19 -19.52
C PHE A 217 -8.91 0.93 -18.08
N PRO A 218 -9.16 1.87 -17.15
CA PRO A 218 -8.87 1.68 -15.74
C PRO A 218 -9.82 0.64 -15.15
N SER A 219 -9.25 -0.44 -14.60
CA SER A 219 -9.98 -1.59 -14.11
C SER A 219 -9.59 -1.89 -12.67
N LEU A 220 -10.57 -1.99 -11.76
CA LEU A 220 -10.38 -2.31 -10.35
C LEU A 220 -10.74 -3.77 -10.09
N ILE A 221 -9.78 -4.52 -9.55
CA ILE A 221 -9.95 -5.94 -9.24
C ILE A 221 -9.91 -6.14 -7.73
N GLY A 222 -11.07 -6.46 -7.13
CA GLY A 222 -11.15 -6.79 -5.71
C GLY A 222 -10.69 -8.22 -5.42
N ASN A 223 -9.85 -8.40 -4.41
CA ASN A 223 -9.50 -9.71 -3.84
C ASN A 223 -10.71 -10.29 -3.11
N ASP A 224 -11.62 -10.94 -3.82
CA ASP A 224 -12.84 -11.51 -3.23
C ASP A 224 -13.29 -12.73 -4.02
N ALA A 225 -13.58 -13.82 -3.30
CA ALA A 225 -14.08 -15.06 -3.88
C ALA A 225 -15.52 -14.95 -4.39
N TYR A 226 -16.30 -13.95 -3.93
CA TYR A 226 -17.66 -13.75 -4.40
C TYR A 226 -17.69 -13.01 -5.75
N TYR A 227 -18.52 -13.50 -6.67
CA TYR A 227 -18.81 -12.82 -7.93
C TYR A 227 -19.34 -11.40 -7.69
N GLY A 228 -18.80 -10.43 -8.41
CA GLY A 228 -19.38 -9.10 -8.48
C GLY A 228 -18.57 -8.14 -9.31
N GLY A 229 -19.20 -7.03 -9.64
CA GLY A 229 -18.60 -6.01 -10.49
C GLY A 229 -19.60 -4.95 -10.92
N LEU A 230 -19.08 -3.90 -11.53
CA LEU A 230 -19.84 -2.81 -12.14
C LEU A 230 -19.07 -2.28 -13.34
N GLY A 231 -19.81 -1.69 -14.28
CA GLY A 231 -19.24 -0.95 -15.41
C GLY A 231 -19.60 0.53 -15.29
N GLY A 232 -18.68 1.39 -15.70
CA GLY A 232 -18.87 2.84 -15.70
C GLY A 232 -17.56 3.53 -15.97
N GLU A 233 -17.22 4.49 -15.11
CA GLU A 233 -15.91 5.15 -15.13
C GLU A 233 -14.73 4.17 -14.98
N PHE A 234 -14.94 3.11 -14.19
CA PHE A 234 -14.03 1.99 -14.01
C PHE A 234 -14.74 0.70 -14.45
N VAL A 235 -13.97 -0.25 -14.97
CA VAL A 235 -14.42 -1.64 -14.98
C VAL A 235 -14.10 -2.22 -13.62
N VAL A 236 -15.10 -2.60 -12.84
CA VAL A 236 -14.91 -3.21 -11.52
C VAL A 236 -15.27 -4.68 -11.62
N ALA A 237 -14.37 -5.54 -11.15
CA ALA A 237 -14.60 -6.98 -11.03
C ALA A 237 -13.94 -7.51 -9.75
N THR A 238 -14.22 -8.76 -9.41
CA THR A 238 -13.50 -9.49 -8.35
C THR A 238 -12.69 -10.62 -8.94
N SER A 239 -11.70 -11.11 -8.20
CA SER A 239 -10.90 -12.28 -8.59
C SER A 239 -11.65 -13.61 -8.50
N SER A 240 -12.94 -13.58 -8.18
CA SER A 240 -13.80 -14.77 -8.11
C SER A 240 -13.68 -15.63 -9.36
N VAL A 241 -13.65 -16.95 -9.14
CA VAL A 241 -13.68 -18.01 -10.16
C VAL A 241 -14.91 -18.88 -9.96
#